data_AF-A0A2M8DQH4-F1
#
_entry.id   AF-A0A2M8DQH4-F1
#
_cell.length_a   1.000
_cell.length_b   1.000
_cell.length_c   1.000
_cell.angle_alpha   90.00
_cell.angle_beta   90.00
_cell.angle_gamma   90.00
#
_symmetry.space_group_name_H-M   'P 1'
#
loop_
_entity.id
_entity.type
_entity.pdbx_description
1 polymer ?
#
loop_
_entity_poly.entity_id
_entity_poly.type
_entity_poly.pdbx_seq_one_letter_code
_entity_poly.pdbx_strand_id
1 'polypeptide(L)'
;KYFSYIGNQNNPPDIIIKQGDAIEVKKIESLRSGIALNSSYPKDKLFSDNPMITTACRNCEDWREKDLVYVVGVSKDDKLKALWLIYGNCYSANKEVYERIRDKISKGVNELQDVEFSETNELGRVNRVDPLGITYLRIRGMWGIENPIKVFDYVIPTEQNSEFFVNAILLKEKYLSFPEKDRKNLESLVSANFSIKDIKIKSPNNPAKLLEAKLLSFRK
;
A
#
# COMPACT_ATOMS: atom_id res chain seq x y z
N LYS A 1 -13.27 -5.14 19.41
CA LYS A 1 -12.30 -5.38 20.51
C LYS A 1 -10.84 -5.37 20.03
N TYR A 2 -10.54 -5.94 18.85
CA TYR A 2 -9.17 -6.05 18.32
C TYR A 2 -8.75 -4.93 17.35
N PHE A 3 -9.72 -4.17 16.82
CA PHE A 3 -9.49 -3.07 15.91
C PHE A 3 -9.88 -1.76 16.56
N SER A 4 -9.10 -0.72 16.30
CA SER A 4 -9.43 0.66 16.69
C SER A 4 -10.16 1.40 15.59
N TYR A 5 -9.99 0.98 14.34
CA TYR A 5 -10.72 1.52 13.21
C TYR A 5 -11.05 0.41 12.22
N ILE A 6 -12.26 0.48 11.66
CA ILE A 6 -12.70 -0.30 10.52
C ILE A 6 -13.12 0.72 9.46
N GLY A 7 -12.50 0.63 8.30
CA GLY A 7 -12.57 1.58 7.22
C GLY A 7 -13.88 1.59 6.46
N ASN A 8 -13.87 2.33 5.36
CA ASN A 8 -14.96 2.38 4.40
C ASN A 8 -14.40 2.21 2.98
N GLN A 9 -15.28 2.01 2.01
CA GLN A 9 -14.89 1.73 0.62
C GLN A 9 -14.06 2.83 -0.06
N ASN A 10 -14.06 4.05 0.48
CA ASN A 10 -13.58 5.24 -0.23
C ASN A 10 -12.32 5.85 0.36
N ASN A 11 -11.92 5.48 1.58
CA ASN A 11 -10.84 6.14 2.30
C ASN A 11 -9.92 5.11 2.97
N PRO A 12 -8.59 5.27 2.84
CA PRO A 12 -7.64 4.44 3.57
C PRO A 12 -7.62 4.79 5.08
N PRO A 13 -7.11 3.89 5.93
CA PRO A 13 -6.84 2.48 5.65
C PRO A 13 -8.13 1.66 5.71
N ASP A 14 -8.08 0.40 5.26
CA ASP A 14 -9.20 -0.52 5.41
C ASP A 14 -9.43 -0.88 6.88
N ILE A 15 -8.38 -1.08 7.68
CA ILE A 15 -8.47 -1.45 9.10
C ILE A 15 -7.26 -0.91 9.88
N ILE A 16 -7.43 -0.59 11.17
CA ILE A 16 -6.32 -0.38 12.12
C ILE A 16 -6.43 -1.38 13.26
N ILE A 17 -5.37 -2.17 13.47
CA ILE A 17 -5.23 -3.03 14.64
C ILE A 17 -5.08 -2.15 15.87
N LYS A 18 -5.78 -2.48 16.96
CA LYS A 18 -5.70 -1.73 18.20
C LYS A 18 -4.27 -1.67 18.72
N GLN A 19 -3.76 -0.46 18.92
CA GLN A 19 -2.37 -0.16 19.30
C GLN A 19 -1.34 -0.79 18.36
N GLY A 20 -1.69 -0.99 17.10
CA GLY A 20 -0.86 -1.65 16.11
C GLY A 20 -0.90 -0.97 14.75
N ASP A 21 -0.56 -1.78 13.75
CA ASP A 21 -0.36 -1.37 12.37
C ASP A 21 -1.70 -1.12 11.65
N ALA A 22 -1.65 -0.28 10.62
CA ALA A 22 -2.73 -0.07 9.67
C ALA A 22 -2.65 -1.09 8.53
N ILE A 23 -3.78 -1.48 7.96
CA ILE A 23 -3.88 -2.46 6.89
C ILE A 23 -4.63 -1.86 5.70
N GLU A 24 -4.04 -2.02 4.52
CA GLU A 24 -4.67 -1.72 3.24
C GLU A 24 -4.82 -3.03 2.45
N VAL A 25 -6.05 -3.41 2.15
CA VAL A 25 -6.40 -4.65 1.45
C VAL A 25 -6.59 -4.37 -0.04
N LYS A 26 -6.01 -5.22 -0.88
CA LYS A 26 -6.21 -5.20 -2.33
C LYS A 26 -6.54 -6.59 -2.84
N LYS A 27 -7.64 -6.71 -3.58
CA LYS A 27 -8.03 -7.93 -4.29
C LYS A 27 -7.72 -7.77 -5.77
N ILE A 28 -7.06 -8.75 -6.35
CA ILE A 28 -6.83 -8.86 -7.80
C ILE A 28 -7.13 -10.28 -8.28
N GLU A 29 -7.42 -10.45 -9.57
CA GLU A 29 -7.84 -11.74 -10.14
C GLU A 29 -6.71 -12.47 -10.88
N SER A 30 -5.59 -11.80 -11.12
CA SER A 30 -4.43 -12.35 -11.83
C SER A 30 -3.14 -12.16 -11.03
N LEU A 31 -2.34 -13.23 -10.94
CA LEU A 31 -1.08 -13.29 -10.20
C LEU A 31 -0.06 -12.22 -10.60
N ARG A 32 -0.16 -11.65 -11.80
CA ARG A 32 0.80 -10.65 -12.29
C ARG A 32 0.16 -9.31 -12.64
N SER A 33 -1.14 -9.14 -12.35
CA SER A 33 -1.82 -7.87 -12.56
C SER A 33 -1.30 -6.79 -11.63
N GLY A 34 -1.12 -5.58 -12.18
CA GLY A 34 -0.83 -4.40 -11.38
C GLY A 34 -2.00 -4.08 -10.45
N ILE A 35 -1.72 -3.35 -9.39
CA ILE A 35 -2.69 -3.03 -8.34
C ILE A 35 -3.07 -1.56 -8.50
N ALA A 36 -4.36 -1.31 -8.72
CA ALA A 36 -4.90 0.04 -8.71
C ALA A 36 -5.03 0.56 -7.27
N LEU A 37 -4.51 1.76 -7.03
CA LEU A 37 -4.62 2.50 -5.80
C LEU A 37 -5.57 3.67 -6.06
N ASN A 38 -6.86 3.40 -5.86
CA ASN A 38 -7.90 4.38 -6.11
C ASN A 38 -7.77 5.55 -5.13
N SER A 39 -7.86 6.76 -5.69
CA SER A 39 -7.93 8.03 -4.95
C SER A 39 -6.73 8.41 -4.08
N SER A 40 -5.66 7.61 -4.00
CA SER A 40 -4.46 8.02 -3.26
C SER A 40 -3.18 7.36 -3.77
N TYR A 41 -2.05 8.04 -3.57
CA TYR A 41 -0.73 7.52 -3.91
C TYR A 41 -0.32 6.35 -2.98
N PRO A 42 0.65 5.49 -3.40
CA PRO A 42 1.24 4.46 -2.53
C PRO A 42 1.92 5.08 -1.31
N LYS A 43 1.76 4.49 -0.13
CA LYS A 43 2.23 5.05 1.15
C LYS A 43 3.13 4.06 1.85
N ASP A 44 4.30 4.52 2.27
CA ASP A 44 5.21 3.74 3.09
C ASP A 44 4.67 3.57 4.52
N LYS A 45 4.03 4.63 5.04
CA LYS A 45 3.37 4.71 6.34
C LYS A 45 2.03 5.44 6.25
N LEU A 46 1.19 5.22 7.24
CA LEU A 46 0.00 6.03 7.45
C LEU A 46 0.32 7.18 8.43
N PHE A 47 -0.14 8.39 8.11
CA PHE A 47 0.03 9.57 8.98
C PHE A 47 -1.33 10.13 9.38
N SER A 48 -1.47 10.57 10.63
CA SER A 48 -2.75 11.10 11.13
C SER A 48 -3.10 12.47 10.54
N ASP A 49 -2.11 13.22 10.07
CA ASP A 49 -2.27 14.49 9.35
C ASP A 49 -2.67 14.31 7.87
N ASN A 50 -2.77 13.07 7.38
CA ASN A 50 -3.11 12.83 5.98
C ASN A 50 -4.55 13.35 5.69
N PRO A 51 -4.74 14.22 4.68
CA PRO A 51 -6.07 14.75 4.36
C PRO A 51 -7.02 13.69 3.79
N MET A 52 -6.49 12.56 3.31
CA MET A 52 -7.26 11.48 2.68
C MET A 52 -7.83 10.47 3.69
N ILE A 53 -7.50 10.57 4.98
CA ILE A 53 -8.10 9.71 6.02
C ILE A 53 -9.30 10.39 6.66
N THR A 54 -10.28 9.58 7.08
CA THR A 54 -11.49 10.09 7.74
C THR A 54 -11.17 10.65 9.12
N THR A 55 -12.03 11.55 9.62
CA THR A 55 -11.95 12.04 11.01
C THR A 55 -12.07 10.91 12.03
N ALA A 56 -12.89 9.89 11.76
CA ALA A 56 -13.01 8.71 12.61
C ALA A 56 -11.70 7.91 12.67
N CYS A 57 -11.02 7.73 11.53
CA CYS A 57 -9.69 7.10 11.49
C CYS A 57 -8.65 7.92 12.24
N ARG A 58 -8.63 9.24 12.03
CA ARG A 58 -7.68 10.14 12.68
C ARG A 58 -7.82 10.08 14.20
N ASN A 59 -9.05 10.09 14.69
CA ASN A 59 -9.37 10.15 16.11
C ASN A 59 -9.54 8.75 16.76
N CYS A 60 -9.20 7.66 16.07
CA CYS A 60 -9.41 6.32 16.61
C CYS A 60 -8.50 5.99 17.80
N GLU A 61 -7.33 6.64 17.86
CA GLU A 61 -6.31 6.55 18.90
C GLU A 61 -5.55 7.89 18.96
N ASP A 62 -4.64 8.06 19.93
CA ASP A 62 -3.63 9.12 19.89
C ASP A 62 -2.38 8.61 19.16
N TRP A 63 -2.15 9.10 17.94
CA TRP A 63 -1.06 8.64 17.09
C TRP A 63 -0.64 9.72 16.06
N ARG A 64 0.64 9.69 15.69
CA ARG A 64 1.20 10.53 14.63
C ARG A 64 1.38 9.76 13.32
N GLU A 65 1.95 8.56 13.44
CA GLU A 65 2.18 7.66 12.32
C GLU A 65 1.94 6.21 12.74
N LYS A 66 1.61 5.37 11.75
CA LYS A 66 1.46 3.93 11.89
C LYS A 66 2.15 3.26 10.70
N ASP A 67 2.75 2.10 10.94
CA ASP A 67 3.17 1.24 9.84
C ASP A 67 1.95 0.82 9.02
N LEU A 68 2.10 0.81 7.70
CA LEU A 68 1.06 0.37 6.78
C LEU A 68 1.44 -1.00 6.23
N VAL A 69 0.52 -1.96 6.30
CA VAL A 69 0.68 -3.30 5.70
C VAL A 69 -0.24 -3.42 4.51
N TYR A 70 0.34 -3.61 3.33
CA TYR A 70 -0.38 -3.98 2.12
C TYR A 70 -0.70 -5.46 2.14
N VAL A 71 -1.98 -5.80 2.20
CA VAL A 71 -2.50 -7.16 2.12
C VAL A 71 -3.06 -7.37 0.72
N VAL A 72 -2.27 -7.98 -0.17
CA VAL A 72 -2.65 -8.22 -1.56
C VAL A 72 -3.07 -9.67 -1.74
N GLY A 73 -4.37 -9.89 -1.95
CA GLY A 73 -4.95 -11.20 -2.23
C GLY A 73 -5.17 -11.41 -3.73
N VAL A 74 -4.64 -12.50 -4.27
CA VAL A 74 -4.97 -12.96 -5.63
C VAL A 74 -6.06 -14.01 -5.51
N SER A 75 -7.27 -13.66 -5.91
CA SER A 75 -8.44 -14.52 -5.81
C SER A 75 -9.12 -14.63 -7.17
N LYS A 76 -9.32 -15.87 -7.62
CA LYS A 76 -10.01 -16.20 -8.87
C LYS A 76 -11.00 -17.32 -8.60
N ASP A 77 -12.23 -17.18 -9.10
CA ASP A 77 -13.32 -18.15 -8.91
C ASP A 77 -13.53 -18.51 -7.43
N ASP A 78 -13.58 -17.48 -6.57
CA ASP A 78 -13.70 -17.56 -5.10
C ASP A 78 -12.62 -18.39 -4.38
N LYS A 79 -11.52 -18.70 -5.07
CA LYS A 79 -10.35 -19.37 -4.47
C LYS A 79 -9.19 -18.40 -4.33
N LEU A 80 -8.67 -18.29 -3.11
CA LEU A 80 -7.45 -17.52 -2.84
C LEU A 80 -6.24 -18.34 -3.31
N LYS A 81 -5.50 -17.81 -4.29
CA LYS A 81 -4.30 -18.43 -4.88
C LYS A 81 -3.02 -17.89 -4.27
N ALA A 82 -2.99 -16.61 -3.93
CA ALA A 82 -1.84 -15.99 -3.30
C ALA A 82 -2.27 -14.95 -2.29
N LEU A 83 -1.51 -14.82 -1.22
CA LEU A 83 -1.64 -13.73 -0.26
C LEU A 83 -0.27 -13.11 -0.01
N TRP A 84 -0.18 -11.80 -0.17
CA TRP A 84 1.00 -11.05 0.19
C TRP A 84 0.71 -10.10 1.32
N LEU A 85 1.63 -10.02 2.28
CA LEU A 85 1.63 -9.03 3.36
C LEU A 85 2.95 -8.26 3.27
N ILE A 86 2.92 -7.02 2.79
CA ILE A 86 4.14 -6.22 2.61
C ILE A 86 4.02 -4.94 3.42
N TYR A 87 5.00 -4.67 4.28
CA TYR A 87 5.09 -3.36 4.92
C TYR A 87 5.36 -2.28 3.87
N GLY A 88 4.67 -1.15 3.97
CA GLY A 88 4.71 -0.07 2.98
C GLY A 88 6.12 0.45 2.73
N ASN A 89 6.93 0.57 3.79
CA ASN A 89 8.34 0.98 3.69
C ASN A 89 9.26 -0.02 2.97
N CYS A 90 8.77 -1.23 2.66
CA CYS A 90 9.42 -2.19 1.77
C CYS A 90 8.93 -2.10 0.32
N TYR A 91 7.85 -1.37 0.04
CA TYR A 91 7.08 -1.47 -1.19
C TYR A 91 6.90 -0.15 -1.94
N SER A 92 6.79 0.97 -1.22
CA SER A 92 6.61 2.31 -1.77
C SER A 92 7.60 3.30 -1.18
N ALA A 93 7.90 4.34 -1.93
CA ALA A 93 8.75 5.43 -1.47
C ALA A 93 8.03 6.30 -0.41
N ASN A 94 8.76 7.24 0.16
CA ASN A 94 8.18 8.20 1.08
C ASN A 94 7.21 9.15 0.35
N LYS A 95 6.23 9.70 1.08
CA LYS A 95 5.15 10.53 0.53
C LYS A 95 5.65 11.71 -0.33
N GLU A 96 6.80 12.29 0.00
CA GLU A 96 7.36 13.46 -0.68
C GLU A 96 7.67 13.17 -2.16
N VAL A 97 7.99 11.91 -2.51
CA VAL A 97 8.24 11.49 -3.89
C VAL A 97 6.98 11.65 -4.74
N TYR A 98 5.83 11.27 -4.20
CA TYR A 98 4.55 11.31 -4.88
C TYR A 98 3.92 12.70 -4.85
N GLU A 99 3.99 13.39 -3.71
CA GLU A 99 3.47 14.75 -3.53
C GLU A 99 4.17 15.73 -4.48
N ARG A 100 5.49 15.61 -4.66
CA ARG A 100 6.23 16.42 -5.65
C ARG A 100 5.68 16.29 -7.07
N ILE A 101 5.26 15.09 -7.48
CA ILE A 101 4.69 14.87 -8.82
C ILE A 101 3.27 15.43 -8.90
N ARG A 102 2.45 15.15 -7.88
CA ARG A 102 1.08 15.69 -7.76
C ARG A 102 1.08 17.21 -7.86
N ASP A 103 1.93 17.87 -7.07
CA ASP A 103 1.96 19.33 -6.96
C ASP A 103 2.45 19.98 -8.26
N LYS A 104 3.44 19.37 -8.94
CA LYS A 104 3.88 19.82 -10.28
C LYS A 104 2.77 19.72 -11.32
N ILE A 105 2.03 18.61 -11.34
CA ILE A 105 0.91 18.42 -12.27
C ILE A 105 -0.20 19.43 -11.96
N SER A 106 -0.59 19.56 -10.69
CA SER A 106 -1.65 20.48 -10.28
C SER A 106 -1.31 21.93 -10.62
N LYS A 107 -0.05 22.36 -10.38
CA LYS A 107 0.42 23.67 -10.79
C LYS A 107 0.31 23.89 -12.30
N GLY A 108 0.80 22.95 -13.11
CA GLY A 108 0.73 23.07 -14.57
C GLY A 108 -0.70 23.08 -15.12
N VAL A 109 -1.63 22.34 -14.49
CA VAL A 109 -3.05 22.36 -14.85
C VAL A 109 -3.68 23.73 -14.55
N ASN A 110 -3.42 24.30 -13.37
CA ASN A 110 -3.98 25.59 -12.97
C ASN A 110 -3.40 26.80 -13.71
N GLU A 111 -2.27 26.65 -14.42
CA GLU A 111 -1.64 27.70 -15.23
C GLU A 111 -2.23 27.81 -16.65
N LEU A 112 -3.16 26.93 -17.04
CA LEU A 112 -3.82 26.98 -18.35
C LEU A 112 -4.73 28.21 -18.45
N GLN A 113 -4.50 29.04 -19.48
CA GLN A 113 -5.33 30.21 -19.79
C GLN A 113 -6.72 29.79 -20.32
N ASP A 114 -7.72 30.64 -20.10
CA ASP A 114 -9.10 30.49 -20.59
C ASP A 114 -9.88 29.28 -20.04
N VAL A 115 -9.51 28.79 -18.85
CA VAL A 115 -10.15 27.65 -18.19
C VAL A 115 -10.54 28.02 -16.74
N GLU A 116 -11.83 27.88 -16.39
CA GLU A 116 -12.32 28.21 -15.04
C GLU A 116 -12.06 27.03 -14.07
N PHE A 117 -10.99 27.17 -13.29
CA PHE A 117 -10.61 26.19 -12.27
C PHE A 117 -11.26 26.47 -10.91
N SER A 118 -11.50 25.40 -10.14
CA SER A 118 -11.86 25.50 -8.71
C SER A 118 -10.82 24.77 -7.85
N GLU A 119 -10.48 25.34 -6.70
CA GLU A 119 -9.67 24.63 -5.69
C GLU A 119 -10.37 23.35 -5.24
N THR A 120 -9.66 22.22 -5.33
CA THR A 120 -10.17 20.92 -4.89
C THR A 120 -9.03 20.09 -4.30
N ASN A 121 -9.36 19.05 -3.54
CA ASN A 121 -8.41 18.01 -3.10
C ASN A 121 -7.93 17.11 -4.25
N GLU A 122 -8.11 17.53 -5.50
CA GLU A 122 -7.82 16.77 -6.72
C GLU A 122 -6.77 17.50 -7.57
N LEU A 123 -6.33 16.90 -8.68
CA LEU A 123 -5.31 17.54 -9.52
C LEU A 123 -5.83 18.82 -10.18
N GLY A 124 -7.13 18.85 -10.47
CA GLY A 124 -7.83 20.03 -10.97
C GLY A 124 -9.29 19.74 -11.28
N ARG A 125 -10.10 20.78 -11.36
CA ARG A 125 -11.48 20.71 -11.84
C ARG A 125 -11.73 21.91 -12.74
N VAL A 126 -12.22 21.63 -13.94
CA VAL A 126 -12.62 22.63 -14.93
C VAL A 126 -14.14 22.71 -14.95
N ASN A 127 -14.70 23.90 -14.80
CA ASN A 127 -16.14 24.11 -14.93
C ASN A 127 -16.48 24.70 -16.30
N ARG A 128 -17.77 24.66 -16.67
CA ARG A 128 -18.33 25.30 -17.88
C ARG A 128 -17.62 24.91 -19.19
N VAL A 129 -17.34 23.62 -19.35
CA VAL A 129 -16.61 23.11 -20.53
C VAL A 129 -17.44 23.23 -21.81
N ASP A 130 -18.77 23.20 -21.70
CA ASP A 130 -19.69 23.31 -22.82
C ASP A 130 -20.27 24.75 -22.96
N PRO A 131 -20.78 25.13 -24.14
CA PRO A 131 -21.34 26.48 -24.37
C PRO A 131 -22.51 26.87 -23.47
N LEU A 132 -23.26 25.91 -22.91
CA LEU A 132 -24.36 26.20 -21.97
C LEU A 132 -23.84 26.40 -20.53
N GLY A 133 -22.57 26.07 -20.26
CA GLY A 133 -21.94 26.27 -18.96
C GLY A 133 -22.40 25.31 -17.87
N ILE A 134 -22.94 24.14 -18.23
CA ILE A 134 -23.55 23.19 -17.28
C ILE A 134 -22.69 21.95 -17.00
N THR A 135 -21.59 21.77 -17.72
CA THR A 135 -20.67 20.64 -17.56
C THR A 135 -19.43 20.99 -16.75
N TYR A 136 -18.79 19.97 -16.18
CA TYR A 136 -17.48 20.09 -15.55
C TYR A 136 -16.61 18.88 -15.89
N LEU A 137 -15.30 19.11 -16.05
CA LEU A 137 -14.28 18.07 -16.17
C LEU A 137 -13.54 17.94 -14.85
N ARG A 138 -13.37 16.70 -14.40
CA ARG A 138 -12.68 16.36 -13.16
C ARG A 138 -11.35 15.69 -13.47
N ILE A 139 -10.25 16.21 -12.94
CA ILE A 139 -8.91 15.68 -13.17
C ILE A 139 -8.40 15.03 -11.89
N ARG A 140 -8.26 13.71 -11.93
CA ARG A 140 -7.84 12.88 -10.79
C ARG A 140 -6.62 12.06 -11.14
N GLY A 141 -5.69 11.94 -10.20
CA GLY A 141 -4.60 10.97 -10.31
C GLY A 141 -5.12 9.56 -10.02
N MET A 142 -4.92 8.64 -10.96
CA MET A 142 -5.07 7.22 -10.72
C MET A 142 -3.68 6.62 -10.53
N TRP A 143 -3.39 6.13 -9.33
CA TRP A 143 -2.11 5.52 -9.04
C TRP A 143 -2.20 4.00 -9.26
N GLY A 144 -1.13 3.44 -9.81
CA GLY A 144 -0.93 2.00 -9.89
C GLY A 144 0.38 1.64 -9.19
N ILE A 145 0.44 0.44 -8.65
CA ILE A 145 1.69 -0.15 -8.16
C ILE A 145 1.84 -1.57 -8.72
N GLU A 146 3.07 -1.93 -9.12
CA GLU A 146 3.34 -3.26 -9.66
C GLU A 146 3.14 -4.35 -8.61
N ASN A 147 2.68 -5.51 -9.06
CA ASN A 147 2.42 -6.65 -8.18
C ASN A 147 3.66 -7.05 -7.35
N PRO A 148 3.52 -7.40 -6.07
CA PRO A 148 4.63 -7.90 -5.25
C PRO A 148 5.40 -9.06 -5.90
N ILE A 149 4.72 -9.94 -6.65
CA ILE A 149 5.33 -11.05 -7.39
C ILE A 149 6.36 -10.54 -8.41
N LYS A 150 6.10 -9.41 -9.05
CA LYS A 150 7.04 -8.78 -9.98
C LYS A 150 8.08 -7.95 -9.24
N VAL A 151 7.66 -7.19 -8.23
CA VAL A 151 8.56 -6.29 -7.51
C VAL A 151 9.65 -7.06 -6.78
N PHE A 152 9.37 -8.25 -6.26
CA PHE A 152 10.31 -9.05 -5.48
C PHE A 152 10.81 -10.32 -6.21
N ASP A 153 10.67 -10.40 -7.54
CA ASP A 153 11.09 -11.56 -8.34
C ASP A 153 12.60 -11.88 -8.20
N TYR A 154 13.41 -10.85 -7.94
CA TYR A 154 14.86 -10.97 -7.76
C TYR A 154 15.27 -11.59 -6.41
N VAL A 155 14.35 -11.73 -5.45
CA VAL A 155 14.59 -12.36 -4.13
C VAL A 155 13.69 -13.54 -3.84
N ILE A 156 12.58 -13.70 -4.58
CA ILE A 156 11.61 -14.76 -4.38
C ILE A 156 11.44 -15.50 -5.70
N PRO A 157 11.84 -16.79 -5.78
CA PRO A 157 11.69 -17.57 -7.00
C PRO A 157 10.24 -17.59 -7.50
N THR A 158 10.08 -17.33 -8.79
CA THR A 158 8.77 -17.14 -9.44
C THR A 158 8.08 -18.44 -9.85
N GLU A 159 8.71 -19.60 -9.65
CA GLU A 159 8.13 -20.91 -9.95
C GLU A 159 6.98 -21.21 -8.96
N GLN A 160 5.76 -20.83 -9.37
CA GLN A 160 4.54 -20.88 -8.58
C GLN A 160 3.65 -22.06 -8.99
N ASN A 161 4.15 -23.30 -8.85
CA ASN A 161 3.33 -24.50 -9.01
C ASN A 161 2.54 -24.90 -7.74
N SER A 162 2.56 -24.06 -6.70
CA SER A 162 1.78 -24.24 -5.48
C SER A 162 0.31 -23.91 -5.69
N GLU A 163 -0.60 -24.69 -5.09
CA GLU A 163 -2.04 -24.44 -5.14
C GLU A 163 -2.39 -23.11 -4.45
N PHE A 164 -1.66 -22.82 -3.37
CA PHE A 164 -1.80 -21.63 -2.55
C PHE A 164 -0.45 -21.22 -1.96
N PHE A 165 -0.21 -19.91 -1.87
CA PHE A 165 0.97 -19.41 -1.18
C PHE A 165 0.75 -18.11 -0.42
N VAL A 166 1.55 -17.94 0.64
CA VAL A 166 1.63 -16.70 1.41
C VAL A 166 3.05 -16.21 1.44
N ASN A 167 3.26 -14.92 1.23
CA ASN A 167 4.53 -14.25 1.50
C ASN A 167 4.29 -13.03 2.38
N ALA A 168 5.12 -12.87 3.41
CA ALA A 168 5.20 -11.63 4.16
C ALA A 168 6.61 -11.04 4.08
N ILE A 169 6.70 -9.74 3.83
CA ILE A 169 7.95 -8.99 3.77
C ILE A 169 7.87 -7.79 4.70
N LEU A 170 8.87 -7.67 5.55
CA LEU A 170 9.06 -6.57 6.48
C LEU A 170 10.55 -6.33 6.72
N LEU A 171 10.92 -5.11 7.09
CA LEU A 171 12.31 -4.83 7.47
C LEU A 171 12.72 -5.66 8.68
N LYS A 172 14.00 -6.05 8.72
CA LYS A 172 14.56 -6.86 9.80
C LYS A 172 14.43 -6.16 11.16
N GLU A 173 14.60 -4.84 11.17
CA GLU A 173 14.38 -4.01 12.36
C GLU A 173 12.94 -4.12 12.87
N LYS A 174 11.93 -4.00 12.00
CA LYS A 174 10.52 -4.19 12.37
C LYS A 174 10.28 -5.61 12.90
N TYR A 175 10.82 -6.63 12.24
CA TYR A 175 10.71 -7.99 12.74
C TYR A 175 11.26 -8.10 14.16
N LEU A 176 12.47 -7.59 14.42
CA LEU A 176 13.10 -7.65 15.74
C LEU A 176 12.39 -6.82 16.82
N SER A 177 11.61 -5.82 16.43
CA SER A 177 10.79 -5.02 17.35
C SER A 177 9.64 -5.80 18.00
N PHE A 178 9.22 -6.93 17.40
CA PHE A 178 8.16 -7.77 17.98
C PHE A 178 8.63 -8.53 19.23
N PRO A 179 7.71 -8.82 20.17
CA PRO A 179 8.03 -9.56 21.39
C PRO A 179 8.79 -10.85 21.09
N GLU A 180 9.87 -11.10 21.83
CA GLU A 180 10.74 -12.25 21.59
C GLU A 180 9.99 -13.58 21.67
N LYS A 181 9.03 -13.69 22.60
CA LYS A 181 8.16 -14.87 22.74
C LYS A 181 7.38 -15.15 21.45
N ASP A 182 6.82 -14.11 20.83
CA ASP A 182 6.02 -14.26 19.61
C ASP A 182 6.91 -14.64 18.41
N ARG A 183 8.11 -14.05 18.33
CA ARG A 183 9.11 -14.42 17.32
C ARG A 183 9.55 -15.88 17.46
N LYS A 184 9.86 -16.33 18.68
CA LYS A 184 10.24 -17.73 18.95
C LYS A 184 9.11 -18.71 18.61
N ASN A 185 7.87 -18.36 18.95
CA ASN A 185 6.71 -19.18 18.57
C ASN A 185 6.61 -19.30 17.04
N LEU A 186 6.75 -18.20 16.32
CA LEU A 186 6.69 -18.19 14.86
C LEU A 186 7.85 -18.97 14.22
N GLU A 187 9.06 -18.80 14.73
CA GLU A 187 10.27 -19.52 14.29
C GLU A 187 10.16 -21.03 14.55
N SER A 188 9.47 -21.46 15.60
CA SER A 188 9.21 -22.88 15.88
C SER A 188 8.27 -23.56 14.88
N LEU A 189 7.51 -22.79 14.10
CA LEU A 189 6.61 -23.31 13.06
C LEU A 189 7.33 -23.64 11.74
N VAL A 190 8.63 -23.30 11.63
CA VAL A 190 9.42 -23.55 10.43
C VAL A 190 9.40 -25.05 10.10
N SER A 191 9.03 -25.35 8.86
CA SER A 191 8.80 -26.70 8.36
C SER A 191 9.07 -26.75 6.85
N ALA A 192 8.85 -27.90 6.21
CA ALA A 192 9.03 -28.01 4.75
C ALA A 192 8.19 -26.98 3.96
N ASN A 193 7.01 -26.63 4.48
CA ASN A 193 6.04 -25.75 3.82
C ASN A 193 6.09 -24.30 4.32
N PHE A 194 6.81 -24.01 5.40
CA PHE A 194 6.93 -22.67 5.98
C PHE A 194 8.38 -22.32 6.28
N SER A 195 8.86 -21.20 5.76
CA SER A 195 10.23 -20.74 5.98
C SER A 195 10.28 -19.26 6.35
N ILE A 196 11.30 -18.90 7.15
CA ILE A 196 11.65 -17.53 7.50
C ILE A 196 13.09 -17.31 7.05
N LYS A 197 13.33 -16.33 6.19
CA LYS A 197 14.66 -16.05 5.62
C LYS A 197 15.04 -14.59 5.80
N ASP A 198 16.31 -14.33 6.04
CA ASP A 198 16.89 -13.00 5.85
C ASP A 198 17.09 -12.77 4.35
N ILE A 199 16.61 -11.64 3.84
CA ILE A 199 16.73 -11.22 2.43
C ILE A 199 17.18 -9.76 2.35
N LYS A 200 17.70 -9.35 1.19
CA LYS A 200 18.04 -7.95 0.90
C LYS A 200 17.14 -7.41 -0.19
N ILE A 201 16.37 -6.37 0.10
CA ILE A 201 15.45 -5.76 -0.86
C ILE A 201 15.96 -4.39 -1.32
N LYS A 202 15.64 -3.98 -2.54
CA LYS A 202 15.95 -2.62 -3.02
C LYS A 202 15.13 -1.61 -2.21
N SER A 203 15.75 -0.52 -1.78
CA SER A 203 15.04 0.57 -1.13
C SER A 203 14.11 1.27 -2.12
N PRO A 204 12.80 1.43 -1.82
CA PRO A 204 11.88 2.19 -2.67
C PRO A 204 12.30 3.65 -2.88
N ASN A 205 13.06 4.21 -1.93
CA ASN A 205 13.57 5.58 -1.99
C ASN A 205 14.90 5.72 -2.75
N ASN A 206 15.69 4.65 -2.82
CA ASN A 206 16.98 4.64 -3.53
C ASN A 206 17.32 3.21 -3.95
N PRO A 207 17.06 2.81 -5.21
CA PRO A 207 17.27 1.44 -5.69
C PRO A 207 18.70 0.92 -5.59
N ALA A 208 19.71 1.80 -5.47
CA ALA A 208 21.11 1.40 -5.26
C ALA A 208 21.39 0.93 -3.83
N LYS A 209 20.52 1.30 -2.87
CA LYS A 209 20.61 0.87 -1.47
C LYS A 209 19.80 -0.40 -1.26
N LEU A 210 20.43 -1.41 -0.67
CA LEU A 210 19.75 -2.61 -0.19
C LEU A 210 19.36 -2.45 1.28
N LEU A 211 18.15 -2.92 1.62
CA LEU A 211 17.60 -2.95 2.96
C LEU A 211 17.56 -4.40 3.45
N GLU A 212 17.97 -4.61 4.70
CA GLU A 212 17.88 -5.91 5.36
C GLU A 212 16.41 -6.17 5.75
N ALA A 213 15.84 -7.26 5.27
CA ALA A 213 14.44 -7.63 5.45
C ALA A 213 14.28 -9.10 5.83
N LYS A 214 13.12 -9.43 6.37
CA LYS A 214 12.68 -10.80 6.61
C LYS A 214 11.62 -11.18 5.58
N LEU A 215 11.76 -12.36 5.01
CA LEU A 215 10.77 -13.02 4.19
C LEU A 215 10.19 -14.21 4.95
N LEU A 216 8.89 -14.19 5.19
CA LEU A 216 8.15 -15.33 5.70
C LEU A 216 7.36 -15.90 4.53
N SER A 217 7.54 -17.18 4.24
CA SER A 217 6.98 -17.81 3.03
C SER A 217 6.33 -19.13 3.39
N PHE A 218 5.02 -19.23 3.12
CA PHE A 218 4.25 -20.47 3.22
C PHE A 218 3.82 -20.94 1.82
N ARG A 219 3.87 -22.26 1.59
CA ARG A 219 3.44 -22.90 0.34
C ARG A 219 2.60 -24.14 0.66
N LYS A 220 1.50 -24.33 -0.07
CA LYS A 220 0.66 -25.53 -0.02
C LYS A 220 0.60 -26.18 -1.40
#